data_AF-A0A8J4UF95-F1
#
_entry.id   AF-A0A8J4UF95-F1
#
_cell.length_a   1.000
_cell.length_b   1.000
_cell.length_c   1.000
_cell.angle_alpha   90.00
_cell.angle_beta   90.00
_cell.angle_gamma   90.00
#
_symmetry.space_group_name_H-M   'P 1'
#
loop_
_entity.id
_entity.type
_entity.pdbx_description
1 polymer ?
#
loop_
_entity_poly.entity_id
_entity_poly.type
_entity_poly.pdbx_seq_one_letter_code
_entity_poly.pdbx_strand_id
1 'polypeptide(L)'
;RFQQRSTATFLKFLSNMCNNEVNLKSYKTGLTAYFGSLLRLPFEEALAISKQFQSGLAKCCLQPQPQCITEEFVSFQKVLCKDGGNISKEVQRCCNKAPLDAVTCMDSVKKHPVISSDLQIHSAQLCEAARPDSTERYLFQIGVKHVSVSLPVLTTIQDVMRSTVAACCSGTNDTTACLKDSKLDKAAALVSRIDNFCSQYFQLEFPAFKTKIKHEFQGDEAKSQMWLDLTTSCCSQHSPAHMCQKR
;
A
#
# COMPACT_ATOMS: atom_id res chain seq x y z
N ARG A 1 -11.77 -26.09 -17.26
CA ARG A 1 -10.37 -25.58 -17.27
C ARG A 1 -10.27 -24.07 -17.03
N PHE A 2 -11.00 -23.21 -17.75
CA PHE A 2 -10.97 -21.75 -17.51
C PHE A 2 -11.55 -21.34 -16.14
N GLN A 3 -12.74 -21.84 -15.78
CA GLN A 3 -13.35 -21.61 -14.45
C GLN A 3 -12.42 -22.04 -13.30
N GLN A 4 -11.80 -23.23 -13.38
CA GLN A 4 -10.85 -23.70 -12.36
C GLN A 4 -9.61 -22.80 -12.20
N ARG A 5 -9.09 -22.20 -13.28
CA ARG A 5 -7.95 -21.26 -13.22
C ARG A 5 -8.35 -19.91 -12.61
N SER A 6 -9.54 -19.40 -12.94
CA SER A 6 -10.11 -18.19 -12.32
C SER A 6 -10.28 -18.38 -10.81
N THR A 7 -10.88 -19.50 -10.38
CA THR A 7 -11.06 -19.82 -8.96
C THR A 7 -9.73 -19.89 -8.20
N ALA A 8 -8.71 -20.56 -8.75
CA ALA A 8 -7.41 -20.67 -8.08
C ALA A 8 -6.71 -19.30 -7.95
N THR A 9 -6.86 -18.42 -8.95
CA THR A 9 -6.31 -17.05 -8.92
C THR A 9 -6.99 -16.22 -7.84
N PHE A 10 -8.32 -16.28 -7.79
CA PHE A 10 -9.10 -15.60 -6.77
C PHE A 10 -8.77 -16.07 -5.36
N LEU A 11 -8.64 -17.37 -5.13
CA LEU A 11 -8.30 -17.90 -3.81
C LEU A 11 -6.91 -17.46 -3.33
N LYS A 12 -5.92 -17.38 -4.23
CA LYS A 12 -4.58 -16.85 -3.90
C LYS A 12 -4.64 -15.38 -3.52
N PHE A 13 -5.32 -14.59 -4.33
CA PHE A 13 -5.57 -13.18 -4.05
C PHE A 13 -6.25 -13.01 -2.69
N LEU A 14 -7.37 -13.70 -2.46
CA LEU A 14 -8.12 -13.64 -1.21
C LEU A 14 -7.26 -14.05 0.00
N SER A 15 -6.50 -15.14 -0.12
CA SER A 15 -5.60 -15.61 0.94
C SER A 15 -4.56 -14.54 1.32
N ASN A 16 -3.97 -13.86 0.32
CA ASN A 16 -3.05 -12.76 0.56
C ASN A 16 -3.73 -11.56 1.26
N MET A 17 -4.91 -11.17 0.79
CA MET A 17 -5.66 -10.05 1.39
C MET A 17 -6.08 -10.34 2.83
N CYS A 18 -6.59 -11.55 3.10
CA CYS A 18 -6.91 -11.99 4.45
C CYS A 18 -5.68 -12.10 5.36
N ASN A 19 -4.54 -12.58 4.83
CA ASN A 19 -3.30 -12.58 5.61
C ASN A 19 -2.89 -11.17 6.01
N ASN A 20 -2.99 -10.22 5.07
CA ASN A 20 -2.65 -8.82 5.33
C ASN A 20 -3.63 -8.17 6.31
N GLU A 21 -4.94 -8.40 6.19
CA GLU A 21 -5.96 -7.92 7.16
C GLU A 21 -5.63 -8.36 8.59
N VAL A 22 -5.26 -9.62 8.77
CA VAL A 22 -4.99 -10.18 10.10
C VAL A 22 -3.67 -9.69 10.69
N ASN A 23 -2.65 -9.45 9.86
CA ASN A 23 -1.27 -9.23 10.34
C ASN A 23 -0.79 -7.77 10.25
N LEU A 24 -1.44 -6.91 9.48
CA LEU A 24 -1.03 -5.51 9.31
C LEU A 24 -1.92 -4.59 10.15
N LYS A 25 -1.33 -3.94 11.17
CA LYS A 25 -2.05 -2.97 12.02
C LYS A 25 -2.62 -1.79 11.23
N SER A 26 -1.87 -1.32 10.22
CA SER A 26 -2.23 -0.19 9.35
C SER A 26 -2.76 -0.59 7.99
N TYR A 27 -3.39 -1.77 7.89
CA TYR A 27 -3.82 -2.25 6.59
C TYR A 27 -4.75 -1.27 5.86
N LYS A 28 -5.70 -0.67 6.59
CA LYS A 28 -6.59 0.38 6.07
C LYS A 28 -5.82 1.56 5.47
N THR A 29 -4.79 2.08 6.15
CA THR A 29 -3.99 3.21 5.66
C THR A 29 -3.25 2.83 4.37
N GLY A 30 -2.69 1.63 4.31
CA GLY A 30 -2.09 1.09 3.09
C GLY A 30 -3.12 0.95 1.96
N LEU A 31 -4.29 0.40 2.24
CA LEU A 31 -5.40 0.27 1.28
C LEU A 31 -5.87 1.62 0.75
N THR A 32 -5.95 2.64 1.61
CA THR A 32 -6.29 4.01 1.19
C THR A 32 -5.28 4.50 0.14
N ALA A 33 -3.97 4.36 0.38
CA ALA A 33 -2.96 4.72 -0.61
C ALA A 33 -3.01 3.85 -1.88
N TYR A 34 -3.30 2.56 -1.74
CA TYR A 34 -3.46 1.63 -2.86
C TYR A 34 -4.60 2.07 -3.78
N PHE A 35 -5.81 2.29 -3.24
CA PHE A 35 -6.95 2.72 -4.05
C PHE A 35 -6.78 4.15 -4.57
N GLY A 36 -6.18 5.05 -3.78
CA GLY A 36 -5.85 6.40 -4.23
C GLY A 36 -4.96 6.40 -5.48
N SER A 37 -3.93 5.56 -5.52
CA SER A 37 -3.03 5.45 -6.68
C SER A 37 -3.58 4.61 -7.84
N LEU A 38 -4.40 3.59 -7.55
CA LEU A 38 -5.05 2.75 -8.57
C LEU A 38 -6.12 3.53 -9.33
N LEU A 39 -6.98 4.24 -8.60
CA LEU A 39 -8.16 4.94 -9.13
C LEU A 39 -7.96 6.45 -9.29
N ARG A 40 -6.80 6.99 -8.89
CA ARG A 40 -6.48 8.43 -8.91
C ARG A 40 -7.46 9.28 -8.10
N LEU A 41 -7.82 8.77 -6.92
CA LEU A 41 -8.81 9.37 -6.04
C LEU A 41 -8.18 10.27 -4.98
N PRO A 42 -8.90 11.31 -4.52
CA PRO A 42 -8.52 12.05 -3.33
C PRO A 42 -8.62 11.18 -2.07
N PHE A 43 -8.04 11.66 -0.97
CA PHE A 43 -7.94 10.92 0.29
C PHE A 43 -9.30 10.43 0.80
N GLU A 44 -10.33 11.26 0.73
CA GLU A 44 -11.67 11.04 1.27
C GLU A 44 -12.37 9.88 0.55
N GLU A 45 -12.33 9.89 -0.78
CA GLU A 45 -12.90 8.83 -1.61
C GLU A 45 -12.11 7.53 -1.45
N ALA A 46 -10.78 7.60 -1.47
CA ALA A 46 -9.93 6.43 -1.24
C ALA A 46 -10.13 5.82 0.15
N LEU A 47 -10.36 6.64 1.17
CA LEU A 47 -10.61 6.21 2.55
C LEU A 47 -11.99 5.55 2.69
N ALA A 48 -13.01 6.06 1.99
CA ALA A 48 -14.32 5.44 1.97
C ALA A 48 -14.25 4.02 1.37
N ILE A 49 -13.57 3.89 0.23
CA ILE A 49 -13.36 2.59 -0.44
C ILE A 49 -12.56 1.64 0.46
N SER A 50 -11.47 2.12 1.06
CA SER A 50 -10.62 1.28 1.92
C SER A 50 -11.36 0.80 3.17
N LYS A 51 -12.19 1.64 3.81
CA LYS A 51 -13.04 1.25 4.94
C LYS A 51 -14.03 0.15 4.57
N GLN A 52 -14.72 0.30 3.45
CA GLN A 52 -15.69 -0.71 3.00
C GLN A 52 -15.00 -2.05 2.71
N PHE A 53 -13.88 -1.99 1.99
CA PHE A 53 -13.12 -3.18 1.64
C PHE A 53 -12.56 -3.91 2.87
N GLN A 54 -11.94 -3.17 3.78
CA GLN A 54 -11.43 -3.69 5.05
C GLN A 54 -12.55 -4.32 5.88
N SER A 55 -13.72 -3.67 5.97
CA SER A 55 -14.87 -4.20 6.70
C SER A 55 -15.35 -5.54 6.12
N GLY A 56 -15.38 -5.69 4.80
CA GLY A 56 -15.72 -6.95 4.14
C GLY A 56 -14.70 -8.05 4.43
N LEU A 57 -13.40 -7.72 4.40
CA LEU A 57 -12.33 -8.65 4.76
C LEU A 57 -12.41 -9.06 6.23
N ALA A 58 -12.54 -8.12 7.17
CA ALA A 58 -12.66 -8.42 8.60
C ALA A 58 -13.86 -9.34 8.88
N LYS A 59 -14.98 -9.12 8.19
CA LYS A 59 -16.18 -9.95 8.31
C LYS A 59 -15.96 -11.37 7.78
N CYS A 60 -15.30 -11.55 6.64
CA CYS A 60 -15.22 -12.86 5.98
C CYS A 60 -13.91 -13.63 6.19
N CYS A 61 -12.80 -13.00 6.56
CA CYS A 61 -11.49 -13.66 6.62
C CYS A 61 -11.29 -14.56 7.85
N LEU A 62 -11.94 -14.26 8.98
CA LEU A 62 -11.86 -15.10 10.19
C LEU A 62 -12.72 -16.36 10.08
N GLN A 63 -13.81 -16.30 9.32
CA GLN A 63 -14.72 -17.42 9.05
C GLN A 63 -15.13 -17.40 7.57
N PRO A 64 -14.25 -17.89 6.66
CA PRO A 64 -14.46 -17.78 5.22
C PRO A 64 -15.60 -18.69 4.77
N GLN A 65 -16.81 -18.14 4.75
CA GLN A 65 -17.96 -18.73 4.09
C GLN A 65 -17.97 -18.27 2.62
N PRO A 66 -18.10 -19.18 1.63
CA PRO A 66 -18.11 -18.82 0.22
C PRO A 66 -19.14 -17.74 -0.13
N GLN A 67 -20.30 -17.78 0.53
CA GLN A 67 -21.36 -16.80 0.34
C GLN A 67 -20.97 -15.40 0.85
N CYS A 68 -20.37 -15.30 2.05
CA CYS A 68 -19.86 -14.04 2.60
C CYS A 68 -18.88 -13.38 1.63
N ILE A 69 -17.88 -14.15 1.18
CA ILE A 69 -16.86 -13.68 0.25
C ILE A 69 -17.50 -13.23 -1.06
N THR A 70 -18.41 -14.01 -1.62
CA THR A 70 -19.05 -13.65 -2.89
C THR A 70 -19.85 -12.35 -2.75
N GLU A 71 -20.67 -12.22 -1.71
CA GLU A 71 -21.50 -11.03 -1.48
C GLU A 71 -20.66 -9.76 -1.24
N GLU A 72 -19.64 -9.83 -0.39
CA GLU A 72 -18.77 -8.68 -0.10
C GLU A 72 -17.95 -8.26 -1.32
N PHE A 73 -17.38 -9.20 -2.09
CA PHE A 73 -16.60 -8.87 -3.27
C PHE A 73 -17.48 -8.39 -4.46
N VAL A 74 -18.72 -8.86 -4.57
CA VAL A 74 -19.71 -8.31 -5.51
C VAL A 74 -20.08 -6.88 -5.13
N SER A 75 -20.33 -6.62 -3.85
CA SER A 75 -20.59 -5.27 -3.33
C SER A 75 -19.41 -4.35 -3.62
N PHE A 76 -18.19 -4.84 -3.39
CA PHE A 76 -16.96 -4.09 -3.61
C PHE A 76 -16.70 -3.77 -5.08
N GLN A 77 -16.93 -4.73 -5.98
CA GLN A 77 -16.82 -4.49 -7.42
C GLN A 77 -17.73 -3.33 -7.87
N LYS A 78 -18.96 -3.25 -7.36
CA LYS A 78 -19.88 -2.16 -7.72
C LYS A 78 -19.34 -0.79 -7.33
N VAL A 79 -18.60 -0.71 -6.22
CA VAL A 79 -17.99 0.53 -5.74
C VAL A 79 -16.81 0.92 -6.62
N LEU A 80 -15.91 -0.03 -6.91
CA LEU A 80 -14.74 0.22 -7.76
C LEU A 80 -15.11 0.52 -9.22
N CYS A 81 -16.23 -0.02 -9.68
CA CYS A 81 -16.74 0.15 -11.05
C CYS A 81 -17.84 1.20 -11.17
N LYS A 82 -18.11 1.96 -10.11
CA LYS A 82 -19.04 3.08 -10.19
C LYS A 82 -18.47 4.10 -11.16
N ASP A 83 -19.27 4.50 -12.14
CA ASP A 83 -18.85 5.47 -13.13
C ASP A 83 -18.66 6.84 -12.45
N GLY A 84 -17.41 7.31 -12.45
CA GLY A 84 -16.95 8.53 -11.78
C GLY A 84 -16.14 9.45 -12.68
N GLY A 85 -16.21 9.24 -14.00
CA GLY A 85 -15.58 10.09 -15.02
C GLY A 85 -14.05 9.98 -15.14
N ASN A 86 -13.34 9.46 -14.14
CA ASN A 86 -11.86 9.48 -14.09
C ASN A 86 -11.18 8.10 -13.97
N ILE A 87 -11.93 7.01 -14.21
CA ILE A 87 -11.39 5.65 -14.20
C ILE A 87 -10.56 5.35 -15.46
N SER A 88 -9.42 4.67 -15.29
CA SER A 88 -8.54 4.34 -16.41
C SER A 88 -9.19 3.29 -17.34
N LYS A 89 -8.77 3.25 -18.62
CA LYS A 89 -9.23 2.22 -19.57
C LYS A 89 -8.94 0.79 -19.09
N GLU A 90 -7.90 0.61 -18.28
CA GLU A 90 -7.52 -0.69 -17.71
C GLU A 90 -8.49 -1.11 -16.60
N VAL A 91 -8.83 -0.17 -15.71
CA VAL A 91 -9.87 -0.37 -14.67
C VAL A 91 -11.22 -0.65 -15.33
N GLN A 92 -11.60 0.12 -16.36
CA GLN A 92 -12.84 -0.11 -17.11
C GLN A 92 -12.90 -1.51 -17.72
N ARG A 93 -11.77 -2.01 -18.26
CA ARG A 93 -11.67 -3.36 -18.81
C ARG A 93 -11.89 -4.43 -17.74
N CYS A 94 -11.41 -4.20 -16.52
CA CYS A 94 -11.68 -5.08 -15.39
C CYS A 94 -13.15 -5.06 -14.98
N CYS A 95 -13.80 -3.91 -15.03
CA CYS A 95 -15.22 -3.75 -14.70
C CYS A 95 -16.18 -4.50 -15.63
N ASN A 96 -15.75 -4.85 -16.84
CA ASN A 96 -16.53 -5.65 -17.79
C ASN A 96 -16.46 -7.17 -17.50
N LYS A 97 -15.76 -7.60 -16.44
CA LYS A 97 -15.64 -9.01 -16.05
C LYS A 97 -16.67 -9.38 -14.99
N ALA A 98 -16.85 -10.69 -14.77
CA ALA A 98 -17.62 -11.18 -13.64
C ALA A 98 -17.04 -10.66 -12.31
N PRO A 99 -17.83 -10.48 -11.24
CA PRO A 99 -17.39 -9.71 -10.07
C PRO A 99 -16.06 -10.17 -9.44
N LEU A 100 -15.84 -11.47 -9.25
CA LEU A 100 -14.60 -12.00 -8.67
C LEU A 100 -13.40 -11.85 -9.64
N ASP A 101 -13.65 -11.98 -10.94
CA ASP A 101 -12.66 -11.76 -12.00
C ASP A 101 -12.32 -10.27 -12.16
N ALA A 102 -13.27 -9.37 -11.86
CA ALA A 102 -13.06 -7.93 -11.91
C ALA A 102 -12.09 -7.49 -10.81
N VAL A 103 -12.30 -7.95 -9.56
CA VAL A 103 -11.42 -7.57 -8.44
C VAL A 103 -10.01 -8.13 -8.62
N THR A 104 -9.87 -9.38 -9.06
CA THR A 104 -8.55 -9.98 -9.37
C THR A 104 -7.89 -9.36 -10.60
N CYS A 105 -8.66 -8.89 -11.58
CA CYS A 105 -8.13 -8.13 -12.70
C CYS A 105 -7.56 -6.78 -12.24
N MET A 106 -8.26 -6.07 -11.34
CA MET A 106 -7.81 -4.78 -10.82
C MET A 106 -6.48 -4.88 -10.07
N ASP A 107 -6.25 -5.99 -9.38
CA ASP A 107 -4.98 -6.28 -8.72
C ASP A 107 -3.79 -6.36 -9.71
N SER A 108 -4.04 -6.61 -10.99
CA SER A 108 -3.02 -6.60 -12.05
C SER A 108 -2.91 -5.26 -12.79
N VAL A 109 -3.75 -4.27 -12.48
CA VAL A 109 -3.71 -2.95 -13.13
C VAL A 109 -2.50 -2.16 -12.63
N LYS A 110 -1.84 -1.46 -13.55
CA LYS A 110 -0.69 -0.63 -13.20
C LYS A 110 -1.17 0.60 -12.43
N LYS A 111 -0.71 0.72 -11.19
CA LYS A 111 -0.90 1.92 -10.37
C LYS A 111 -0.05 3.07 -10.91
N HIS A 112 -0.54 4.29 -10.78
CA HIS A 112 0.18 5.50 -11.18
C HIS A 112 0.43 6.41 -9.98
N PRO A 113 1.65 6.94 -9.82
CA PRO A 113 1.91 7.94 -8.80
C PRO A 113 0.95 9.13 -8.93
N VAL A 114 0.31 9.50 -7.83
CA VAL A 114 -0.55 10.70 -7.77
C VAL A 114 0.26 11.84 -7.16
N ILE A 115 0.50 12.86 -7.97
CA ILE A 115 1.18 14.09 -7.55
C ILE A 115 0.11 15.18 -7.52
N SER A 116 -0.73 15.18 -6.48
CA SER A 116 -1.61 16.32 -6.24
C SER A 116 -0.84 17.41 -5.49
N SER A 117 -0.92 18.64 -5.98
CA SER A 117 -0.42 19.85 -5.31
C SER A 117 -1.35 20.31 -4.19
N ASP A 118 -2.60 19.87 -4.21
CA ASP A 118 -3.64 20.38 -3.33
C ASP A 118 -3.45 19.77 -1.94
N LEU A 119 -2.81 20.58 -1.09
CA LEU A 119 -2.50 20.37 0.32
C LEU A 119 -1.43 19.31 0.57
N GLN A 120 -0.19 19.60 0.15
CA GLN A 120 0.95 18.88 0.71
C GLN A 120 1.00 19.09 2.23
N ILE A 121 0.90 17.99 2.98
CA ILE A 121 1.09 18.02 4.42
C ILE A 121 2.58 17.88 4.70
N HIS A 122 3.12 18.86 5.42
CA HIS A 122 4.50 18.82 5.89
C HIS A 122 4.57 18.15 7.26
N SER A 123 5.67 17.42 7.51
CA SER A 123 5.90 16.70 8.76
C SER A 123 5.82 17.62 10.00
N ALA A 124 6.20 18.89 9.86
CA ALA A 124 6.13 19.89 10.92
C ALA A 124 4.70 20.26 11.38
N GLN A 125 3.68 20.00 10.56
CA GLN A 125 2.29 20.41 10.82
C GLN A 125 1.43 19.27 11.42
N LEU A 126 2.04 18.13 11.73
CA LEU A 126 1.28 16.91 12.06
C LEU A 126 0.59 16.95 13.43
N CYS A 127 1.10 17.76 14.37
CA CYS A 127 0.49 17.93 15.69
C CYS A 127 -0.54 19.07 15.76
N GLU A 128 -0.82 19.76 14.65
CA GLU A 128 -1.78 20.86 14.64
C GLU A 128 -3.21 20.34 14.87
N ALA A 129 -3.83 20.75 15.97
CA ALA A 129 -5.18 20.30 16.38
C ALA A 129 -6.29 20.63 15.35
N ALA A 130 -6.06 21.60 14.46
CA ALA A 130 -7.02 22.02 13.44
C ALA A 130 -7.27 20.97 12.34
N ARG A 131 -6.49 19.88 12.26
CA ARG A 131 -6.58 18.87 11.21
C ARG A 131 -6.61 17.44 11.81
N PRO A 132 -7.77 16.92 12.22
CA PRO A 132 -7.89 15.64 12.92
C PRO A 132 -7.40 14.40 12.13
N ASP A 133 -7.10 14.53 10.84
CA ASP A 133 -6.56 13.46 9.98
C ASP A 133 -5.17 13.80 9.38
N SER A 134 -4.45 14.78 9.92
CA SER A 134 -3.15 15.25 9.40
C SER A 134 -2.17 14.09 9.16
N THR A 135 -2.10 13.15 10.11
CA THR A 135 -1.22 11.98 10.04
C THR A 135 -1.66 11.04 8.93
N GLU A 136 -2.93 10.65 8.87
CA GLU A 136 -3.41 9.70 7.86
C GLU A 136 -3.29 10.28 6.44
N ARG A 137 -3.52 11.58 6.27
CA ARG A 137 -3.32 12.29 5.01
C ARG A 137 -1.84 12.37 4.61
N TYR A 138 -0.93 12.59 5.57
CA TYR A 138 0.51 12.56 5.32
C TYR A 138 0.98 11.16 4.88
N LEU A 139 0.52 10.11 5.56
CA LEU A 139 0.84 8.73 5.19
C LEU A 139 0.24 8.35 3.83
N PHE A 140 -0.98 8.80 3.54
CA PHE A 140 -1.61 8.67 2.22
C PHE A 140 -0.78 9.35 1.13
N GLN A 141 -0.37 10.61 1.34
CA GLN A 141 0.46 11.36 0.39
C GLN A 141 1.77 10.63 0.08
N ILE A 142 2.41 10.02 1.08
CA ILE A 142 3.59 9.19 0.86
C ILE A 142 3.21 7.96 0.05
N GLY A 143 2.17 7.23 0.44
CA GLY A 143 1.80 5.98 -0.21
C GLY A 143 1.40 6.13 -1.68
N VAL A 144 0.62 7.15 -2.04
CA VAL A 144 0.17 7.36 -3.43
C VAL A 144 1.29 7.78 -4.38
N LYS A 145 2.43 8.25 -3.86
CA LYS A 145 3.63 8.59 -4.65
C LYS A 145 4.51 7.37 -4.94
N HIS A 146 4.45 6.34 -4.09
CA HIS A 146 5.39 5.21 -4.09
C HIS A 146 4.69 3.90 -4.42
N VAL A 147 4.26 3.76 -5.67
CA VAL A 147 3.35 2.70 -6.12
C VAL A 147 4.01 1.33 -6.29
N SER A 148 5.34 1.28 -6.35
CA SER A 148 6.13 0.04 -6.46
C SER A 148 6.41 -0.60 -5.10
N VAL A 149 6.16 0.11 -3.99
CA VAL A 149 6.24 -0.45 -2.64
C VAL A 149 5.02 -1.34 -2.37
N SER A 150 5.25 -2.54 -1.85
CA SER A 150 4.18 -3.44 -1.46
C SER A 150 3.45 -2.95 -0.20
N LEU A 151 2.19 -3.36 -0.05
CA LEU A 151 1.36 -2.98 1.10
C LEU A 151 2.00 -3.32 2.45
N PRO A 152 2.54 -4.54 2.67
CA PRO A 152 3.24 -4.85 3.91
C PRO A 152 4.40 -3.92 4.25
N VAL A 153 5.27 -3.62 3.27
CA VAL A 153 6.45 -2.77 3.51
C VAL A 153 6.02 -1.33 3.80
N LEU A 154 5.10 -0.81 2.99
CA LEU A 154 4.58 0.54 3.16
C LEU A 154 3.94 0.70 4.56
N THR A 155 3.07 -0.21 4.95
CA THR A 155 2.35 -0.13 6.23
C THR A 155 3.27 -0.30 7.44
N THR A 156 4.30 -1.16 7.36
CA THR A 156 5.32 -1.26 8.42
C THR A 156 6.04 0.07 8.65
N ILE A 157 6.44 0.75 7.57
CA ILE A 157 7.12 2.06 7.70
C ILE A 157 6.14 3.12 8.21
N GLN A 158 4.90 3.10 7.72
CA GLN A 158 3.85 4.01 8.18
C GLN A 158 3.50 3.81 9.66
N ASP A 159 3.57 2.59 10.19
CA ASP A 159 3.39 2.31 11.62
C ASP A 159 4.46 2.99 12.48
N VAL A 160 5.72 2.95 12.02
CA VAL A 160 6.83 3.66 12.68
C VAL A 160 6.63 5.17 12.61
N MET A 161 6.21 5.69 11.45
CA MET A 161 5.90 7.11 11.29
C MET A 161 4.77 7.55 12.23
N ARG A 162 3.65 6.81 12.26
CA ARG A 162 2.51 7.13 13.14
C ARG A 162 2.92 7.12 14.60
N SER A 163 3.68 6.11 15.02
CA SER A 163 4.18 6.01 16.40
C SER A 163 5.08 7.20 16.76
N THR A 164 5.92 7.63 15.83
CA THR A 164 6.79 8.82 15.99
C THR A 164 5.97 10.10 16.15
N VAL A 165 4.96 10.29 15.30
CA VAL A 165 4.05 11.45 15.39
C VAL A 165 3.30 11.44 16.72
N ALA A 166 2.71 10.30 17.09
CA ALA A 166 1.97 10.17 18.35
C ALA A 166 2.85 10.48 19.57
N ALA A 167 4.12 10.03 19.57
CA ALA A 167 5.06 10.34 20.64
C ALA A 167 5.40 11.83 20.71
N CYS A 168 5.62 12.49 19.56
CA CYS A 168 5.87 13.94 19.53
C CYS A 168 4.64 14.76 19.94
N CYS A 169 3.44 14.39 19.49
CA CYS A 169 2.22 15.18 19.73
C CYS A 169 1.62 14.97 21.13
N SER A 170 1.99 13.90 21.84
CA SER A 170 1.55 13.66 23.23
C SER A 170 2.49 14.26 24.28
N GLY A 171 3.65 14.80 23.87
CA GLY A 171 4.61 15.45 24.76
C GLY A 171 4.22 16.88 25.13
N THR A 172 4.78 17.39 26.24
CA THR A 172 4.60 18.78 26.72
C THR A 172 5.60 19.77 26.12
N ASN A 173 6.52 19.30 25.26
CA ASN A 173 7.58 20.09 24.64
C ASN A 173 7.15 20.67 23.28
N ASP A 174 8.00 21.51 22.68
CA ASP A 174 7.82 22.03 21.32
C ASP A 174 7.66 20.87 20.31
N THR A 175 6.40 20.62 19.92
CA THR A 175 6.00 19.55 19.01
C THR A 175 6.60 19.73 17.62
N THR A 176 6.81 20.98 17.19
CA THR A 176 7.41 21.30 15.89
C THR A 176 8.89 20.95 15.89
N ALA A 177 9.61 21.28 16.95
CA ALA A 177 11.01 20.87 17.12
C ALA A 177 11.13 19.33 17.16
N CYS A 178 10.28 18.64 17.93
CA CYS A 178 10.26 17.18 17.99
C CYS A 178 10.06 16.55 16.60
N LEU A 179 9.08 17.02 15.84
CA LEU A 179 8.79 16.51 14.50
C LEU A 179 9.94 16.74 13.51
N LYS A 180 10.61 17.91 13.58
CA LYS A 180 11.78 18.23 12.74
C LYS A 180 12.99 17.35 13.04
N ASP A 181 13.26 17.12 14.32
CA ASP A 181 14.40 16.29 14.76
C ASP A 181 14.09 14.78 14.68
N SER A 182 12.84 14.43 14.38
CA SER A 182 12.39 13.05 14.26
C SER A 182 12.96 12.34 13.02
N LYS A 183 12.72 11.03 12.95
CA LYS A 183 13.10 10.20 11.80
C LYS A 183 12.04 10.20 10.68
N LEU A 184 11.06 11.09 10.69
CA LEU A 184 9.96 11.09 9.70
C LEU A 184 10.44 11.29 8.26
N ASP A 185 11.29 12.30 8.02
CA ASP A 185 11.82 12.57 6.68
C ASP A 185 12.75 11.44 6.21
N LYS A 186 13.51 10.84 7.14
CA LYS A 186 14.35 9.65 6.88
C LYS A 186 13.49 8.44 6.50
N ALA A 187 12.36 8.25 7.18
CA ALA A 187 11.43 7.17 6.88
C ALA A 187 10.75 7.42 5.52
N ALA A 188 10.40 8.66 5.18
CA ALA A 188 9.84 9.00 3.86
C ALA A 188 10.86 8.75 2.74
N ALA A 189 12.12 9.16 2.94
CA ALA A 189 13.21 8.88 2.01
C ALA A 189 13.49 7.37 1.87
N LEU A 190 13.31 6.59 2.94
CA LEU A 190 13.40 5.13 2.88
C LEU A 190 12.32 4.54 1.97
N VAL A 191 11.06 5.01 2.08
CA VAL A 191 9.98 4.58 1.16
C VAL A 191 10.35 4.90 -0.28
N SER A 192 10.84 6.12 -0.57
CA SER A 192 11.30 6.50 -1.91
C SER A 192 12.41 5.61 -2.45
N ARG A 193 13.35 5.22 -1.60
CA ARG A 193 14.45 4.34 -1.99
C ARG A 193 13.97 2.92 -2.29
N ILE A 194 13.07 2.39 -1.45
CA ILE A 194 12.45 1.07 -1.68
C ILE A 194 11.63 1.08 -2.97
N ASP A 195 10.83 2.12 -3.20
CA ASP A 195 10.04 2.28 -4.42
C ASP A 195 10.92 2.20 -5.68
N ASN A 196 12.03 2.95 -5.68
CA ASN A 196 12.99 2.94 -6.78
C ASN A 196 13.58 1.54 -7.03
N PHE A 197 13.98 0.83 -5.97
CA PHE A 197 14.51 -0.52 -6.11
C PHE A 197 13.44 -1.52 -6.56
N CYS A 198 12.24 -1.47 -6.00
CA CYS A 198 11.14 -2.35 -6.39
C CYS A 198 10.71 -2.10 -7.84
N SER A 199 10.67 -0.84 -8.29
CA SER A 199 10.40 -0.52 -9.70
C SER A 199 11.44 -1.15 -10.63
N GLN A 200 12.72 -1.12 -10.24
CA GLN A 200 13.80 -1.66 -11.06
C GLN A 200 13.89 -3.19 -11.02
N TYR A 201 13.52 -3.81 -9.91
CA TYR A 201 13.49 -5.27 -9.76
C TYR A 201 12.63 -5.94 -10.82
N PHE A 202 11.50 -5.32 -11.20
CA PHE A 202 10.62 -5.84 -12.25
C PHE A 202 11.03 -5.42 -13.67
N GLN A 203 12.06 -4.60 -13.83
CA GLN A 203 12.53 -4.10 -15.13
C GLN A 203 13.88 -4.70 -15.56
N LEU A 204 14.70 -5.11 -14.60
CA LEU A 204 16.06 -5.61 -14.85
C LEU A 204 16.13 -7.12 -14.66
N GLU A 205 16.95 -7.77 -15.47
CA GLU A 205 17.39 -9.15 -15.20
C GLU A 205 18.10 -9.22 -13.84
N PHE A 206 17.87 -10.31 -13.10
CA PHE A 206 18.34 -10.44 -11.72
C PHE A 206 19.86 -10.19 -11.54
N PRO A 207 20.77 -10.68 -12.42
CA PRO A 207 22.19 -10.37 -12.31
C PRO A 207 22.52 -8.86 -12.44
N ALA A 208 21.84 -8.16 -13.35
CA ALA A 208 22.01 -6.72 -13.53
C ALA A 208 21.49 -5.94 -12.32
N PHE A 209 20.33 -6.35 -11.80
CA PHE A 209 19.76 -5.79 -10.57
C PHE A 209 20.70 -5.97 -9.36
N LYS A 210 21.26 -7.17 -9.18
CA LYS A 210 22.23 -7.46 -8.12
C LYS A 210 23.48 -6.58 -8.20
N THR A 211 24.00 -6.39 -9.41
CA THR A 211 25.14 -5.50 -9.66
C THR A 211 24.82 -4.07 -9.28
N LYS A 212 23.62 -3.59 -9.61
CA LYS A 212 23.16 -2.25 -9.27
C LYS A 212 23.05 -2.01 -7.77
N ILE A 213 22.48 -2.95 -7.02
CA ILE A 213 22.44 -2.86 -5.54
C ILE A 213 23.86 -2.80 -4.98
N LYS A 214 24.76 -3.68 -5.43
CA LYS A 214 26.16 -3.65 -4.98
C LYS A 214 26.83 -2.29 -5.23
N HIS A 215 26.59 -1.69 -6.40
CA HIS A 215 27.11 -0.38 -6.74
C HIS A 215 26.55 0.73 -5.83
N GLU A 216 25.24 0.73 -5.57
CA GLU A 216 24.60 1.70 -4.66
C GLU A 216 25.25 1.70 -3.28
N PHE A 217 25.55 0.51 -2.75
CA PHE A 217 26.14 0.35 -1.42
C PHE A 217 27.66 0.27 -1.45
N GLN A 218 28.30 0.70 -2.55
CA GLN A 218 29.77 0.75 -2.70
C GLN A 218 30.46 -0.57 -2.35
N GLY A 219 29.81 -1.71 -2.63
CA GLY A 219 30.32 -3.04 -2.32
C GLY A 219 30.15 -3.50 -0.87
N ASP A 220 29.45 -2.76 0.01
CA ASP A 220 29.06 -3.23 1.34
C ASP A 220 28.16 -4.47 1.20
N GLU A 221 28.75 -5.64 1.42
CA GLU A 221 28.09 -6.93 1.17
C GLU A 221 26.88 -7.15 2.08
N ALA A 222 26.98 -6.75 3.35
CA ALA A 222 25.91 -6.92 4.32
C ALA A 222 24.70 -6.05 3.96
N LYS A 223 24.91 -4.76 3.65
CA LYS A 223 23.83 -3.88 3.20
C LYS A 223 23.27 -4.31 1.85
N SER A 224 24.13 -4.69 0.91
CA SER A 224 23.69 -5.16 -0.41
C SER A 224 22.80 -6.40 -0.29
N GLN A 225 23.19 -7.37 0.56
CA GLN A 225 22.42 -8.58 0.78
C GLN A 225 21.08 -8.28 1.48
N MET A 226 21.07 -7.40 2.48
CA MET A 226 19.84 -6.96 3.14
C MET A 226 18.84 -6.35 2.15
N TRP A 227 19.30 -5.49 1.23
CA TRP A 227 18.44 -4.88 0.21
C TRP A 227 18.01 -5.86 -0.87
N LEU A 228 18.84 -6.84 -1.22
CA LEU A 228 18.47 -7.94 -2.12
C LEU A 228 17.37 -8.80 -1.50
N ASP A 229 17.52 -9.19 -0.24
CA ASP A 229 16.55 -9.98 0.50
C ASP A 229 15.20 -9.25 0.59
N LEU A 230 15.22 -7.97 0.95
CA LEU A 230 14.03 -7.12 1.00
C LEU A 230 13.34 -7.09 -0.36
N THR A 231 14.07 -6.78 -1.42
CA THR A 231 13.46 -6.55 -2.74
C THR A 231 12.89 -7.83 -3.35
N THR A 232 13.65 -8.93 -3.29
CA THR A 232 13.20 -10.23 -3.80
C THR A 232 12.01 -10.81 -3.04
N SER A 233 11.92 -10.55 -1.73
CA SER A 233 10.84 -11.09 -0.90
C SER A 233 9.61 -10.18 -0.84
N CYS A 234 9.80 -8.87 -0.97
CA CYS A 234 8.80 -7.87 -0.57
C CYS A 234 8.40 -6.84 -1.63
N CYS A 235 8.95 -6.87 -2.83
CA CYS A 235 8.48 -5.98 -3.91
C CYS A 235 7.22 -6.49 -4.62
N SER A 236 6.83 -7.75 -4.43
CA SER A 236 5.59 -8.28 -5.02
C SER A 236 4.36 -7.69 -4.32
N GLN A 237 3.28 -7.46 -5.07
CA GLN A 237 2.00 -7.05 -4.50
C GLN A 237 1.38 -8.15 -3.61
N HIS A 238 1.78 -9.41 -3.82
CA HIS A 238 1.35 -10.57 -3.02
C HIS A 238 2.39 -11.00 -1.99
N SER A 239 3.33 -10.12 -1.65
CA SER A 239 4.29 -10.42 -0.60
C SER A 239 3.57 -10.59 0.74
N PRO A 240 3.88 -11.65 1.51
CA PRO A 240 3.17 -11.94 2.75
C PRO A 240 3.59 -11.00 3.89
N ALA A 241 2.62 -10.46 4.63
CA ALA A 241 2.83 -9.48 5.70
C ALA A 241 3.92 -9.88 6.70
N HIS A 242 3.79 -11.08 7.27
CA HIS A 242 4.66 -11.56 8.34
C HIS A 242 6.14 -11.71 7.95
N MET A 243 6.45 -11.90 6.66
CA MET A 243 7.83 -11.89 6.19
C MET A 243 8.35 -10.47 6.06
N CYS A 244 7.58 -9.58 5.44
CA CYS A 244 8.04 -8.23 5.14
C CYS A 244 8.12 -7.31 6.34
N GLN A 245 7.37 -7.59 7.41
CA GLN A 245 7.49 -6.89 8.68
C GLN A 245 8.79 -7.19 9.45
N LYS A 246 9.49 -8.28 9.11
CA LYS A 246 10.73 -8.71 9.79
C LYS A 246 12.02 -8.26 9.09
N ARG A 247 11.89 -7.65 7.91
CA ARG A 247 13.01 -7.18 7.08
C ARG A 247 13.23 -5.69 7.28
#